data_AF-A0A7J2INP5-F1
#
_entry.id   AF-A0A7J2INP5-F1
#
_cell.length_a   1.000
_cell.length_b   1.000
_cell.length_c   1.000
_cell.angle_alpha   90.00
_cell.angle_beta   90.00
_cell.angle_gamma   90.00
#
_symmetry.space_group_name_H-M   'P 1'
#
loop_
_entity.id
_entity.type
_entity.pdbx_description
1 polymer ?
#
loop_
_entity_poly.entity_id
_entity_poly.type
_entity_poly.pdbx_seq_one_letter_code
_entity_poly.pdbx_strand_id
1 'polypeptide(L)'
;MFFGVTTDVNKRQFVSCARKIVNSLKSKGTDIVVEESLAKKLGLKGKSIKDMDVDMLICVGDDGVILKTLLELRDKQIPLLGVRTPGNLGFLAETSTTNFDSYIDNILEGNWKVEERSRIEAEIDGEKTSPALNEIAIFAKRSATLIHYTLKINEEFMWRDSADGVIVSTPSGSTAYALSAGGPIVTYDAPVLVVVPVNSLNQARRPLVVSDDREIIIDEIESPVTCEIILDGRIRENIEEKTVKIRKSKYGALFVKLSEGVFTPLKEKLYMKVRQWEEKESLPPSAKLVLKVLEYEGPMTQKEIAEKTLLPRRTVRNALKILLQKELIVKRTTLRDARLSIYHIKGFDEE
;
A
#
# COMPACT_ATOMS: atom_id res chain seq x y z
N MET A 1 18.41 14.20 17.92
CA MET A 1 17.80 13.41 16.83
C MET A 1 17.08 14.36 15.90
N PHE A 2 17.35 14.24 14.61
CA PHE A 2 16.80 15.07 13.54
C PHE A 2 15.76 14.28 12.75
N PHE A 3 14.53 14.79 12.69
CA PHE A 3 13.41 14.07 12.07
C PHE A 3 12.98 14.68 10.74
N GLY A 4 12.73 13.84 9.75
CA GLY A 4 11.96 14.18 8.56
C GLY A 4 10.47 13.90 8.78
N VAL A 5 9.57 14.71 8.22
CA VAL A 5 8.13 14.41 8.19
C VAL A 5 7.57 14.58 6.79
N THR A 6 6.87 13.57 6.30
CA THR A 6 6.20 13.58 5.00
C THR A 6 4.79 13.01 5.06
N THR A 7 3.97 13.37 4.07
CA THR A 7 2.59 12.92 3.88
C THR A 7 2.13 13.19 2.46
N ASP A 8 1.04 12.56 2.03
CA ASP A 8 0.27 13.05 0.88
C ASP A 8 -0.52 14.32 1.29
N VAL A 9 -0.31 15.41 0.55
CA VAL A 9 -0.90 16.72 0.82
C VAL A 9 -2.26 16.94 0.16
N ASN A 10 -2.65 16.05 -0.76
CA ASN A 10 -3.98 16.09 -1.37
C ASN A 10 -5.04 15.68 -0.35
N LYS A 11 -4.65 14.82 0.60
CA LYS A 11 -5.49 14.31 1.67
C LYS A 11 -5.53 15.27 2.85
N ARG A 12 -6.62 16.03 3.03
CA ARG A 12 -6.74 17.01 4.15
C ARG A 12 -6.55 16.37 5.52
N GLN A 13 -7.08 15.16 5.71
CA GLN A 13 -6.94 14.43 6.97
C GLN A 13 -5.47 14.11 7.26
N PHE A 14 -4.69 13.77 6.24
CA PHE A 14 -3.29 13.39 6.43
C PHE A 14 -2.44 14.61 6.78
N VAL A 15 -2.68 15.76 6.11
CA VAL A 15 -2.05 17.04 6.47
C VAL A 15 -2.36 17.45 7.91
N SER A 16 -3.61 17.27 8.36
CA SER A 16 -3.99 17.55 9.75
C SER A 16 -3.24 16.65 10.75
N CYS A 17 -3.12 15.36 10.43
CA CYS A 17 -2.36 14.41 11.26
C CYS A 17 -0.86 14.76 11.27
N ALA A 18 -0.26 15.01 10.12
CA ALA A 18 1.14 15.40 9.99
C ALA A 18 1.45 16.68 10.77
N ARG A 19 0.53 17.66 10.77
CA ARG A 19 0.65 18.86 11.60
C ARG A 19 0.71 18.54 13.09
N LYS A 20 -0.10 17.59 13.58
CA LYS A 20 -0.07 17.17 14.98
C LYS A 20 1.29 16.56 15.32
N ILE A 21 1.78 15.64 14.50
CA ILE A 21 3.10 15.01 14.66
C ILE A 21 4.21 16.07 14.69
N VAL A 22 4.21 17.00 13.74
CA VAL A 22 5.17 18.12 13.69
C VAL A 22 5.13 18.96 14.97
N ASN A 23 3.94 19.26 15.50
CA ASN A 23 3.80 20.04 16.73
C ASN A 23 4.27 19.26 17.97
N SER A 24 4.00 17.96 18.05
CA SER A 24 4.46 17.10 19.15
C SER A 24 5.99 16.98 19.17
N LEU A 25 6.62 16.86 18.00
CA LEU A 25 8.09 16.86 17.89
C LEU A 25 8.68 18.21 18.34
N LYS A 26 8.12 19.32 17.84
CA LYS A 26 8.57 20.66 18.22
C LYS A 26 8.42 20.95 19.72
N SER A 27 7.33 20.49 20.35
CA SER A 27 7.12 20.70 21.79
C SER A 27 8.12 19.95 22.66
N LYS A 28 8.72 18.87 22.14
CA LYS A 28 9.84 18.14 22.75
C LYS A 28 11.21 18.74 22.42
N GLY A 29 11.28 19.85 21.67
CA GLY A 29 12.53 20.55 21.35
C GLY A 29 13.39 19.85 20.30
N THR A 30 12.81 19.01 19.45
CA THR A 30 13.55 18.26 18.43
C THR A 30 13.79 19.08 17.15
N ASP A 31 14.92 18.86 16.50
CA ASP A 31 15.14 19.38 15.15
C ASP A 31 14.28 18.61 14.14
N ILE A 32 13.62 19.35 13.24
CA ILE A 32 12.76 18.75 12.22
C ILE A 32 12.93 19.40 10.85
N VAL A 33 12.71 18.61 9.80
CA VAL A 33 12.50 19.07 8.43
C VAL A 33 11.24 18.42 7.87
N VAL A 34 10.50 19.17 7.06
CA VAL A 34 9.26 18.71 6.42
C VAL A 34 9.46 18.61 4.91
N GLU A 35 8.76 17.68 4.27
CA GLU A 35 8.74 17.60 2.80
C GLU A 35 8.18 18.89 2.19
N GLU A 36 8.68 19.31 1.02
CA GLU A 36 8.36 20.61 0.40
C GLU A 36 6.87 20.90 0.26
N SER A 37 6.10 19.94 -0.23
CA SER A 37 4.66 20.06 -0.44
C SER A 37 3.94 20.23 0.89
N LEU A 38 4.31 19.43 1.91
CA LEU A 38 3.78 19.58 3.26
C LEU A 38 4.18 20.93 3.87
N ALA A 39 5.43 21.36 3.70
CA ALA A 39 5.95 22.61 4.22
C ALA A 39 5.15 23.81 3.72
N LYS A 40 4.82 23.83 2.41
CA LYS A 40 3.95 24.85 1.80
C LYS A 40 2.57 24.90 2.47
N LYS A 41 1.97 23.75 2.82
CA LYS A 41 0.67 23.69 3.51
C LYS A 41 0.74 24.10 4.99
N LEU A 42 1.92 23.99 5.61
CA LEU A 42 2.14 24.34 7.01
C LEU A 42 2.75 25.73 7.21
N GLY A 43 3.16 26.42 6.14
CA GLY A 43 3.87 27.71 6.23
C GLY A 43 5.30 27.56 6.78
N LEU A 44 5.96 26.45 6.48
CA LEU A 44 7.33 26.13 6.91
C LEU A 44 8.29 26.09 5.72
N LYS A 45 9.60 26.09 6.00
CA LYS A 45 10.61 25.72 5.00
C LYS A 45 10.66 24.19 4.87
N GLY A 46 10.67 23.69 3.64
CA GLY A 46 10.72 22.27 3.35
C GLY A 46 11.93 21.88 2.53
N LYS A 47 12.15 20.57 2.41
CA LYS A 47 13.21 19.96 1.62
C LYS A 47 12.66 18.73 0.91
N SER A 48 13.06 18.47 -0.33
CA SER A 48 12.69 17.24 -1.02
C SER A 48 13.16 16.01 -0.24
N ILE A 49 12.38 14.91 -0.23
CA ILE A 49 12.78 13.63 0.39
C ILE A 49 14.14 13.16 -0.15
N LYS A 50 14.38 13.37 -1.45
CA LYS A 50 15.65 13.06 -2.13
C LYS A 50 16.85 13.83 -1.60
N ASP A 51 16.64 14.95 -0.92
CA ASP A 51 17.72 15.76 -0.34
C ASP A 51 17.74 15.70 1.19
N MET A 52 16.77 15.06 1.85
CA MET A 52 16.75 14.90 3.30
C MET A 52 17.91 14.02 3.78
N ASP A 53 18.53 14.43 4.89
CA ASP A 53 19.52 13.66 5.63
C ASP A 53 19.10 13.74 7.09
N VAL A 54 18.38 12.74 7.56
CA VAL A 54 17.67 12.73 8.85
C VAL A 54 17.88 11.37 9.52
N ASP A 55 17.83 11.36 10.85
CA ASP A 55 17.98 10.13 11.64
C ASP A 55 16.76 9.20 11.46
N MET A 56 15.59 9.78 11.21
CA MET A 56 14.33 9.07 11.00
C MET A 56 13.37 9.88 10.15
N LEU A 57 12.73 9.23 9.17
CA LEU A 57 11.65 9.81 8.37
C LEU A 57 10.30 9.30 8.87
N ILE A 58 9.44 10.20 9.32
CA ILE A 58 8.08 9.88 9.75
C ILE A 58 7.13 10.10 8.58
N CYS A 59 6.51 9.02 8.14
CA CYS A 59 5.58 9.01 7.02
C CYS A 59 4.15 8.88 7.55
N VAL A 60 3.34 9.94 7.40
CA VAL A 60 1.96 9.97 7.87
C VAL A 60 1.00 9.66 6.74
N GLY A 61 0.18 8.62 6.88
CA GLY A 61 -0.79 8.26 5.84
C GLY A 61 -1.18 6.78 5.82
N ASP A 62 -1.54 6.32 4.63
CA ASP A 62 -1.80 4.91 4.33
C ASP A 62 -0.54 4.23 3.74
N ASP A 63 -0.65 2.93 3.44
CA ASP A 63 0.45 2.16 2.85
C ASP A 63 0.92 2.75 1.51
N GLY A 64 0.03 3.40 0.77
CA GLY A 64 0.35 4.06 -0.49
C GLY A 64 1.34 5.21 -0.32
N VAL A 65 1.15 6.01 0.72
CA VAL A 65 2.08 7.10 1.06
C VAL A 65 3.44 6.53 1.45
N ILE A 66 3.46 5.43 2.21
CA ILE A 66 4.70 4.77 2.63
C ILE A 66 5.47 4.23 1.41
N LEU A 67 4.79 3.50 0.51
CA LEU A 67 5.40 2.95 -0.71
C LEU A 67 5.96 4.06 -1.61
N LYS A 68 5.19 5.12 -1.82
CA LYS A 68 5.65 6.30 -2.58
C LYS A 68 6.89 6.92 -1.94
N THR A 69 6.89 7.08 -0.61
CA THR A 69 8.02 7.64 0.13
C THR A 69 9.29 6.78 -0.03
N LEU A 70 9.16 5.45 0.02
CA LEU A 70 10.29 4.53 -0.20
C LEU A 70 10.86 4.62 -1.61
N LEU A 71 10.02 4.80 -2.63
CA LEU A 71 10.46 5.02 -4.02
C LEU A 71 11.19 6.37 -4.18
N GLU A 72 10.79 7.40 -3.44
CA GLU A 72 11.46 8.71 -3.42
C GLU A 72 12.79 8.68 -2.65
N LEU A 73 12.88 7.88 -1.58
CA LEU A 73 14.13 7.65 -0.83
C LEU A 73 15.22 6.95 -1.66
N ARG A 74 14.82 6.19 -2.69
CA ARG A 74 15.75 5.45 -3.57
C ARG A 74 16.70 4.56 -2.76
N ASP A 75 17.99 4.82 -2.83
CA ASP A 75 19.10 4.10 -2.21
C ASP A 75 19.39 4.54 -0.77
N LYS A 76 18.78 5.63 -0.30
CA LYS A 76 18.98 6.13 1.06
C LYS A 76 18.53 5.13 2.11
N GLN A 77 19.41 4.91 3.09
CA GLN A 77 19.17 4.03 4.24
C GLN A 77 18.67 4.83 5.45
N ILE A 78 17.58 5.58 5.26
CA ILE A 78 16.92 6.35 6.33
C ILE A 78 15.80 5.49 6.95
N PRO A 79 15.82 5.22 8.26
CA PRO A 79 14.74 4.52 8.95
C PRO A 79 13.40 5.25 8.82
N LEU A 80 12.38 4.53 8.39
CA LEU A 80 11.04 5.04 8.15
C LEU A 80 10.07 4.57 9.24
N LEU A 81 9.43 5.53 9.92
CA LEU A 81 8.32 5.27 10.83
C LEU A 81 6.99 5.59 10.14
N GLY A 82 6.23 4.55 9.82
CA GLY A 82 4.88 4.69 9.29
C GLY A 82 3.87 5.02 10.40
N VAL A 83 3.12 6.11 10.23
CA VAL A 83 2.08 6.55 11.16
C VAL A 83 0.72 6.59 10.44
N ARG A 84 -0.19 5.69 10.83
CA ARG A 84 -1.53 5.62 10.22
C ARG A 84 -2.44 6.71 10.75
N THR A 85 -3.26 7.26 9.86
CA THR A 85 -4.31 8.19 10.22
C THR A 85 -5.58 7.45 10.66
N PRO A 86 -6.46 8.08 11.46
CA PRO A 86 -7.67 7.43 11.95
C PRO A 86 -8.57 6.91 10.82
N GLY A 87 -9.02 5.66 10.95
CA GLY A 87 -9.86 4.99 9.96
C GLY A 87 -9.10 4.21 8.89
N ASN A 88 -7.77 4.31 8.85
CA ASN A 88 -6.92 3.51 7.98
C ASN A 88 -6.32 2.33 8.76
N LEU A 89 -6.40 1.13 8.18
CA LEU A 89 -5.93 -0.13 8.76
C LEU A 89 -4.55 -0.56 8.22
N GLY A 90 -3.79 0.39 7.62
CA GLY A 90 -2.57 0.14 6.84
C GLY A 90 -1.62 -0.89 7.46
N PHE A 91 -1.06 -1.73 6.60
CA PHE A 91 -0.23 -2.87 6.94
C PHE A 91 1.25 -2.52 7.14
N LEU A 92 1.71 -1.36 6.65
CA LEU A 92 3.10 -0.92 6.77
C LEU A 92 3.32 0.05 7.93
N ALA A 93 2.25 0.68 8.42
CA ALA A 93 2.33 1.63 9.53
C ALA A 93 2.46 0.94 10.88
N GLU A 94 3.44 1.39 11.69
CA GLU A 94 3.74 0.83 13.00
C GLU A 94 2.79 1.38 14.09
N THR A 95 2.53 2.68 14.06
CA THR A 95 1.68 3.35 15.06
C THR A 95 0.61 4.20 14.39
N SER A 96 -0.29 4.80 15.19
CA SER A 96 -1.31 5.73 14.73
C SER A 96 -1.02 7.14 15.21
N THR A 97 -1.59 8.14 14.52
CA THR A 97 -1.49 9.55 14.96
C THR A 97 -2.00 9.74 16.39
N THR A 98 -2.99 8.95 16.83
CA THR A 98 -3.55 9.04 18.19
C THR A 98 -2.59 8.54 19.26
N ASN A 99 -1.74 7.57 18.93
CA ASN A 99 -0.85 6.91 19.88
C ASN A 99 0.58 7.44 19.74
N PHE A 100 0.87 8.30 18.76
CA PHE A 100 2.23 8.78 18.53
C PHE A 100 2.83 9.45 19.77
N ASP A 101 2.06 10.28 20.46
CA ASP A 101 2.53 11.00 21.66
C ASP A 101 2.91 10.05 22.81
N SER A 102 2.35 8.82 22.87
CA SER A 102 2.77 7.85 23.89
C SER A 102 4.12 7.19 23.58
N TYR A 103 4.60 7.27 22.33
CA TYR A 103 5.87 6.69 21.91
C TYR A 103 6.98 7.71 21.72
N ILE A 104 6.66 9.01 21.70
CA ILE A 104 7.64 10.06 21.38
C ILE A 104 8.86 10.04 22.30
N ASP A 105 8.66 9.84 23.60
CA ASP A 105 9.76 9.80 24.57
C ASP A 105 10.66 8.57 24.33
N ASN A 106 10.07 7.40 24.11
CA ASN A 106 10.81 6.19 23.73
C ASN A 106 11.60 6.37 22.43
N ILE A 107 11.01 7.03 21.43
CA ILE A 107 11.69 7.31 20.15
C ILE A 107 12.93 8.18 20.39
N LEU A 108 12.80 9.23 21.19
CA LEU A 108 13.87 10.19 21.49
C LEU A 108 14.99 9.59 22.34
N GLU A 109 14.66 8.65 23.22
CA GLU A 109 15.63 7.87 23.99
C GLU A 109 16.35 6.79 23.16
N GLY A 110 15.94 6.58 21.90
CA GLY A 110 16.50 5.53 21.04
C GLY A 110 15.93 4.13 21.31
N ASN A 111 14.82 4.03 22.06
CA ASN A 111 14.16 2.78 22.41
C ASN A 111 13.27 2.26 21.26
N TRP A 112 13.88 1.96 20.12
CA TRP A 112 13.23 1.41 18.93
C TRP A 112 14.22 0.54 18.15
N LYS A 113 13.70 -0.33 17.29
CA LYS A 113 14.49 -1.24 16.45
C LYS A 113 14.29 -0.92 14.97
N VAL A 114 15.25 -1.32 14.14
CA VAL A 114 15.10 -1.30 12.69
C VAL A 114 14.82 -2.72 12.21
N GLU A 115 13.70 -2.89 11.50
CA GLU A 115 13.40 -4.09 10.71
C GLU A 115 13.72 -3.78 9.24
N GLU A 116 14.73 -4.46 8.69
CA GLU A 116 15.03 -4.36 7.27
C GLU A 116 14.13 -5.28 6.46
N ARG A 117 13.58 -4.76 5.35
CA ARG A 117 12.81 -5.54 4.38
C ARG A 117 13.44 -5.46 3.00
N SER A 118 13.51 -6.60 2.34
CA SER A 118 14.02 -6.70 0.97
C SER A 118 13.22 -5.84 0.01
N ARG A 119 13.91 -5.19 -0.92
CA ARG A 119 13.33 -4.50 -2.08
C ARG A 119 13.86 -5.11 -3.37
N ILE A 120 13.16 -4.88 -4.47
CA ILE A 120 13.60 -5.25 -5.82
C ILE A 120 13.72 -4.01 -6.69
N GLU A 121 14.68 -4.00 -7.58
CA GLU A 121 14.87 -2.95 -8.59
C GLU A 121 14.86 -3.58 -9.98
N ALA A 122 14.44 -2.80 -10.97
CA ALA A 122 14.54 -3.19 -12.37
C ALA A 122 15.65 -2.40 -13.06
N GLU A 123 16.20 -2.99 -14.10
CA GLU A 123 16.98 -2.31 -15.13
C GLU A 123 16.17 -2.38 -16.42
N ILE A 124 15.91 -1.20 -16.98
CA ILE A 124 15.13 -0.98 -18.19
C ILE A 124 15.80 0.13 -19.01
N ASP A 125 15.96 -0.08 -20.30
CA ASP A 125 16.60 0.90 -21.22
C ASP A 125 17.99 1.36 -20.73
N GLY A 126 18.74 0.46 -20.07
CA GLY A 126 20.05 0.73 -19.46
C GLY A 126 20.02 1.54 -18.15
N GLU A 127 18.84 1.94 -17.66
CA GLU A 127 18.67 2.69 -16.43
C GLU A 127 18.06 1.85 -15.30
N LYS A 128 18.52 2.11 -14.08
CA LYS A 128 17.97 1.47 -12.88
C LYS A 128 16.78 2.25 -12.35
N THR A 129 15.71 1.52 -12.06
CA THR A 129 14.53 2.07 -11.42
C THR A 129 14.75 2.30 -9.92
N SER A 130 13.86 3.08 -9.30
CA SER A 130 13.77 3.14 -7.85
C SER A 130 13.42 1.74 -7.28
N PRO A 131 14.09 1.27 -6.21
CA PRO A 131 13.74 -0.01 -5.61
C PRO A 131 12.32 -0.03 -5.03
N ALA A 132 11.51 -0.97 -5.50
CA ALA A 132 10.16 -1.26 -5.05
C ALA A 132 10.17 -2.18 -3.82
N LEU A 133 9.28 -1.94 -2.86
CA LEU A 133 9.13 -2.77 -1.67
C LEU A 133 8.34 -4.04 -1.94
N ASN A 134 7.21 -3.92 -2.62
CA ASN A 134 6.27 -5.01 -2.82
C ASN A 134 6.50 -5.73 -4.14
N GLU A 135 6.35 -5.01 -5.25
CA GLU A 135 6.41 -5.63 -6.57
C GLU A 135 6.84 -4.70 -7.68
N ILE A 136 7.34 -5.34 -8.74
CA ILE A 136 7.53 -4.77 -10.06
C ILE A 136 6.60 -5.54 -10.99
N ALA A 137 5.69 -4.82 -11.61
CA ALA A 137 4.64 -5.34 -12.47
C ALA A 137 4.88 -4.90 -13.92
N ILE A 138 4.64 -5.78 -14.89
CA ILE A 138 4.73 -5.46 -16.31
C ILE A 138 3.38 -5.76 -16.94
N PHE A 139 2.80 -4.75 -17.60
CA PHE A 139 1.48 -4.82 -18.23
C PHE A 139 1.46 -4.07 -19.55
N ALA A 140 0.47 -4.37 -20.39
CA ALA A 140 0.11 -3.48 -21.49
C ALA A 140 -0.54 -2.20 -20.92
N LYS A 141 -0.15 -1.03 -21.43
CA LYS A 141 -0.68 0.27 -20.99
C LYS A 141 -2.18 0.41 -21.23
N ARG A 142 -2.68 -0.23 -22.29
CA ARG A 142 -4.12 -0.35 -22.55
C ARG A 142 -4.66 -1.61 -21.86
N SER A 143 -5.62 -1.42 -20.96
CA SER A 143 -6.32 -2.51 -20.28
C SER A 143 -6.90 -3.53 -21.27
N ALA A 144 -7.04 -4.78 -20.82
CA ALA A 144 -7.52 -5.91 -21.61
C ALA A 144 -6.72 -6.15 -22.91
N THR A 145 -5.41 -5.86 -22.89
CA THR A 145 -4.48 -6.17 -23.97
C THR A 145 -3.41 -7.13 -23.45
N LEU A 146 -3.17 -8.22 -24.18
CA LEU A 146 -2.17 -9.21 -23.80
C LEU A 146 -0.76 -8.70 -24.09
N ILE A 147 0.17 -9.12 -23.23
CA ILE A 147 1.60 -9.08 -23.49
C ILE A 147 2.09 -10.48 -23.81
N HIS A 148 3.08 -10.56 -24.70
CA HIS A 148 3.88 -11.75 -24.97
C HIS A 148 5.27 -11.52 -24.39
N TYR A 149 5.83 -12.51 -23.69
CA TYR A 149 7.16 -12.40 -23.11
C TYR A 149 7.81 -13.77 -22.92
N THR A 150 9.14 -13.75 -22.77
CA THR A 150 9.98 -14.87 -22.38
C THR A 150 10.50 -14.63 -20.97
N LEU A 151 10.23 -15.56 -20.05
CA LEU A 151 10.80 -15.57 -18.71
C LEU A 151 12.11 -16.34 -18.70
N LYS A 152 13.17 -15.72 -18.17
CA LYS A 152 14.44 -16.37 -17.84
C LYS A 152 14.84 -16.11 -16.39
N ILE A 153 15.60 -17.02 -15.80
CA ILE A 153 16.18 -16.90 -14.46
C ILE A 153 17.69 -17.09 -14.60
N ASN A 154 18.51 -16.07 -14.29
CA ASN A 154 19.96 -16.09 -14.55
C ASN A 154 20.28 -16.58 -15.99
N GLU A 155 19.66 -15.99 -17.01
CA GLU A 155 19.76 -16.37 -18.44
C GLU A 155 19.16 -17.75 -18.80
N GLU A 156 18.80 -18.59 -17.84
CA GLU A 156 18.17 -19.89 -18.11
C GLU A 156 16.71 -19.70 -18.53
N PHE A 157 16.36 -20.19 -19.72
CA PHE A 157 15.00 -20.14 -20.25
C PHE A 157 14.04 -20.96 -19.39
N MET A 158 12.98 -20.32 -18.88
CA MET A 158 11.90 -20.99 -18.16
C MET A 158 10.72 -21.28 -19.07
N TRP A 159 10.14 -20.23 -19.65
CA TRP A 159 9.02 -20.37 -20.59
C TRP A 159 8.74 -19.09 -21.38
N ARG A 160 7.93 -19.24 -22.43
CA ARG A 160 7.18 -18.14 -23.05
C ARG A 160 5.74 -18.12 -22.55
N ASP A 161 5.15 -16.93 -22.49
CA ASP A 161 3.78 -16.74 -22.05
C ASP A 161 3.06 -15.64 -22.83
N SER A 162 1.72 -15.74 -22.83
CA SER A 162 0.78 -14.75 -23.34
C SER A 162 -0.23 -14.48 -22.22
N ALA A 163 -0.19 -13.30 -21.63
CA ALA A 163 -0.90 -12.99 -20.38
C ALA A 163 -1.32 -11.52 -20.33
N ASP A 164 -2.17 -11.14 -19.38
CA ASP A 164 -2.43 -9.71 -19.13
C ASP A 164 -1.15 -9.00 -18.64
N GLY A 165 -0.31 -9.72 -17.90
CA GLY A 165 0.93 -9.20 -17.35
C GLY A 165 1.75 -10.24 -16.60
N VAL A 166 2.83 -9.77 -15.99
CA VAL A 166 3.67 -10.55 -15.06
C VAL A 166 4.08 -9.67 -13.89
N ILE A 167 4.08 -10.24 -12.69
CA ILE A 167 4.47 -9.57 -11.45
C ILE A 167 5.68 -10.28 -10.89
N VAL A 168 6.74 -9.55 -10.55
CA VAL A 168 7.83 -10.03 -9.70
C VAL A 168 7.68 -9.37 -8.35
N SER A 169 7.54 -10.17 -7.29
CA SER A 169 7.19 -9.70 -5.96
C SER A 169 8.21 -10.15 -4.92
N THR A 170 8.47 -9.27 -3.96
CA THR A 170 9.19 -9.59 -2.73
C THR A 170 8.29 -10.37 -1.77
N PRO A 171 8.85 -10.91 -0.67
CA PRO A 171 8.01 -11.46 0.39
C PRO A 171 7.05 -10.45 1.01
N SER A 172 7.42 -9.16 1.06
CA SER A 172 6.53 -8.08 1.51
C SER A 172 5.31 -7.93 0.59
N GLY A 173 5.55 -7.93 -0.72
CA GLY A 173 4.51 -7.82 -1.75
C GLY A 173 3.69 -9.07 -1.99
N SER A 174 4.11 -10.23 -1.46
CA SER A 174 3.37 -11.50 -1.55
C SER A 174 1.94 -11.40 -1.00
N THR A 175 1.66 -10.40 -0.15
CA THR A 175 0.34 -10.11 0.42
C THR A 175 -0.39 -8.94 -0.26
N ALA A 176 0.20 -8.32 -1.28
CA ALA A 176 -0.31 -7.20 -2.05
C ALA A 176 -0.88 -7.70 -3.39
N TYR A 177 -0.43 -7.15 -4.52
CA TYR A 177 -1.01 -7.49 -5.82
C TYR A 177 -0.73 -8.95 -6.21
N ALA A 178 0.45 -9.47 -5.86
CA ALA A 178 0.81 -10.86 -6.10
C ALA A 178 -0.22 -11.84 -5.51
N LEU A 179 -0.75 -11.58 -4.32
CA LEU A 179 -1.79 -12.42 -3.70
C LEU A 179 -3.08 -12.44 -4.54
N SER A 180 -3.52 -11.26 -4.97
CA SER A 180 -4.73 -11.12 -5.80
C SER A 180 -4.58 -11.80 -7.16
N ALA A 181 -3.36 -11.86 -7.69
CA ALA A 181 -3.02 -12.57 -8.93
C ALA A 181 -2.81 -14.09 -8.73
N GLY A 182 -3.02 -14.61 -7.52
CA GLY A 182 -2.92 -16.04 -7.21
C GLY A 182 -1.54 -16.52 -6.75
N GLY A 183 -0.63 -15.60 -6.42
CA GLY A 183 0.67 -15.90 -5.81
C GLY A 183 0.55 -16.40 -4.36
N PRO A 184 1.56 -17.15 -3.87
CA PRO A 184 1.61 -17.60 -2.47
C PRO A 184 1.89 -16.45 -1.50
N ILE A 185 1.46 -16.64 -0.25
CA ILE A 185 1.88 -15.78 0.87
C ILE A 185 3.25 -16.25 1.35
N VAL A 186 4.19 -15.30 1.50
CA VAL A 186 5.57 -15.55 1.92
C VAL A 186 5.91 -14.72 3.17
N THR A 187 6.67 -15.29 4.09
CA THR A 187 7.16 -14.59 5.29
C THR A 187 8.26 -13.58 4.93
N TYR A 188 8.31 -12.45 5.63
CA TYR A 188 9.19 -11.32 5.27
C TYR A 188 10.68 -11.61 5.33
N ASP A 189 11.07 -12.61 6.11
CA ASP A 189 12.43 -13.08 6.31
C ASP A 189 12.89 -14.14 5.29
N ALA A 190 11.98 -14.65 4.44
CA ALA A 190 12.33 -15.66 3.45
C ALA A 190 13.16 -15.03 2.31
N PRO A 191 14.35 -15.53 1.99
CA PRO A 191 15.23 -14.98 0.95
C PRO A 191 14.79 -15.44 -0.45
N VAL A 192 13.58 -15.07 -0.85
CA VAL A 192 12.96 -15.49 -2.11
C VAL A 192 12.26 -14.35 -2.83
N LEU A 193 12.16 -14.46 -4.15
CA LEU A 193 11.26 -13.68 -5.00
C LEU A 193 10.16 -14.57 -5.55
N VAL A 194 9.02 -13.96 -5.87
CA VAL A 194 7.86 -14.65 -6.44
C VAL A 194 7.53 -14.06 -7.80
N VAL A 195 7.58 -14.87 -8.85
CA VAL A 195 7.13 -14.50 -10.20
C VAL A 195 5.69 -15.00 -10.38
N VAL A 196 4.75 -14.10 -10.62
CA VAL A 196 3.31 -14.40 -10.76
C VAL A 196 2.86 -13.98 -12.16
N PRO A 197 2.55 -14.93 -13.06
CA PRO A 197 1.89 -14.60 -14.32
C PRO A 197 0.45 -14.15 -14.05
N VAL A 198 0.00 -13.05 -14.66
CA VAL A 198 -1.33 -12.48 -14.42
C VAL A 198 -2.26 -12.86 -15.56
N ASN A 199 -3.28 -13.68 -15.27
CA ASN A 199 -4.26 -14.17 -16.24
C ASN A 199 -3.62 -14.77 -17.51
N SER A 200 -2.59 -15.62 -17.32
CA SER A 200 -1.96 -16.35 -18.43
C SER A 200 -2.99 -17.18 -19.19
N LEU A 201 -2.91 -17.15 -20.54
CA LEU A 201 -3.67 -18.04 -21.40
C LEU A 201 -3.24 -19.51 -21.28
N ASN A 202 -2.05 -19.76 -20.74
CA ASN A 202 -1.54 -21.10 -20.47
C ASN A 202 -1.68 -21.44 -18.98
N GLN A 203 -2.70 -22.24 -18.65
CA GLN A 203 -3.00 -22.61 -17.26
C GLN A 203 -1.90 -23.42 -16.55
N ALA A 204 -0.91 -23.95 -17.28
CA ALA A 204 0.27 -24.58 -16.69
C ALA A 204 1.25 -23.56 -16.09
N ARG A 205 1.12 -22.27 -16.43
CA ARG A 205 1.92 -21.19 -15.84
C ARG A 205 1.40 -20.92 -14.42
N ARG A 206 2.19 -21.34 -13.45
CA ARG A 206 1.93 -21.15 -12.02
C ARG A 206 2.93 -20.16 -11.43
N PRO A 207 2.59 -19.51 -10.31
CA PRO A 207 3.54 -18.72 -9.56
C PRO A 207 4.82 -19.53 -9.28
N LEU A 208 5.97 -18.92 -9.55
CA LEU A 208 7.28 -19.50 -9.32
C LEU A 208 7.96 -18.79 -8.16
N VAL A 209 8.40 -19.55 -7.16
CA VAL A 209 9.21 -19.04 -6.05
C VAL A 209 10.67 -19.38 -6.34
N VAL A 210 11.53 -18.36 -6.32
CA VAL A 210 12.96 -18.49 -6.62
C VAL A 210 13.79 -17.81 -5.55
N SER A 211 15.05 -18.20 -5.40
CA SER A 211 15.99 -17.52 -4.50
C SER A 211 16.18 -16.05 -4.90
N ASP A 212 16.32 -15.18 -3.89
CA ASP A 212 16.42 -13.72 -4.11
C ASP A 212 17.81 -13.22 -4.56
N ASP A 213 18.77 -14.13 -4.69
CA ASP A 213 20.08 -13.90 -5.31
C ASP A 213 20.06 -14.03 -6.85
N ARG A 214 18.92 -14.42 -7.42
CA ARG A 214 18.74 -14.64 -8.86
C ARG A 214 18.19 -13.40 -9.55
N GLU A 215 18.64 -13.19 -10.78
CA GLU A 215 18.10 -12.19 -11.70
C GLU A 215 16.93 -12.80 -12.48
N ILE A 216 15.80 -12.09 -12.46
CA ILE A 216 14.60 -12.42 -13.23
C ILE A 216 14.62 -11.57 -14.49
N ILE A 217 14.59 -12.21 -15.65
CA ILE A 217 14.64 -11.51 -16.93
C ILE A 217 13.31 -11.74 -17.64
N ILE A 218 12.62 -10.64 -17.94
CA ILE A 218 11.43 -10.63 -18.78
C ILE A 218 11.90 -10.08 -20.13
N ASP A 219 12.11 -10.99 -21.07
CA ASP A 219 12.70 -10.73 -22.39
C ASP A 219 11.64 -10.88 -23.49
N GLU A 220 11.97 -10.49 -24.71
CA GLU A 220 11.10 -10.58 -25.88
C GLU A 220 9.69 -10.00 -25.62
N ILE A 221 9.61 -8.89 -24.85
CA ILE A 221 8.34 -8.24 -24.51
C ILE A 221 7.69 -7.65 -25.76
N GLU A 222 6.50 -8.12 -26.09
CA GLU A 222 5.74 -7.68 -27.25
C GLU A 222 4.26 -7.50 -26.94
N SER A 223 3.65 -6.46 -27.51
CA SER A 223 2.23 -6.16 -27.39
C SER A 223 1.80 -5.23 -28.53
N PRO A 224 0.52 -5.27 -28.97
CA PRO A 224 -0.02 -4.31 -29.93
C PRO A 224 -0.03 -2.85 -29.44
N VAL A 225 0.20 -2.64 -28.14
CA VAL A 225 0.31 -1.32 -27.50
C VAL A 225 1.56 -1.27 -26.63
N THR A 226 2.02 -0.06 -26.31
CA THR A 226 3.09 0.19 -25.34
C THR A 226 2.89 -0.61 -24.06
N CYS A 227 3.95 -1.29 -23.62
CA CYS A 227 4.02 -1.91 -22.30
C CYS A 227 4.56 -0.91 -21.28
N GLU A 228 4.21 -1.11 -20.02
CA GLU A 228 4.71 -0.31 -18.91
C GLU A 228 5.18 -1.19 -17.76
N ILE A 229 6.22 -0.72 -17.09
CA ILE A 229 6.66 -1.23 -15.80
C ILE A 229 6.00 -0.39 -14.70
N ILE A 230 5.55 -1.06 -13.65
CA ILE A 230 4.81 -0.48 -12.54
C ILE A 230 5.51 -0.85 -11.23
N LEU A 231 6.03 0.15 -10.52
CA LEU A 231 6.75 -0.03 -9.25
C LEU A 231 5.78 0.24 -8.09
N ASP A 232 5.52 -0.76 -7.25
CA ASP A 232 4.61 -0.69 -6.08
C ASP A 232 3.21 -0.10 -6.37
N GLY A 233 2.76 -0.17 -7.64
CA GLY A 233 1.52 0.46 -8.09
C GLY A 233 1.54 2.00 -8.13
N ARG A 234 2.71 2.63 -7.99
CA ARG A 234 2.86 4.10 -7.87
C ARG A 234 3.55 4.76 -9.05
N ILE A 235 4.71 4.26 -9.44
CA ILE A 235 5.47 4.78 -10.58
C ILE A 235 5.17 3.90 -11.78
N ARG A 236 4.86 4.53 -12.92
CA ARG A 236 4.65 3.86 -14.21
C ARG A 236 5.60 4.46 -15.22
N GLU A 237 6.36 3.61 -15.88
CA GLU A 237 7.33 3.98 -16.90
C GLU A 237 7.07 3.13 -18.15
N ASN A 238 7.14 3.72 -19.34
CA ASN A 238 6.97 2.95 -20.57
C ASN A 238 8.19 2.06 -20.75
N ILE A 239 7.96 0.92 -21.39
CA ILE A 239 9.02 0.00 -21.78
C ILE A 239 9.33 0.26 -23.27
N GLU A 240 10.52 0.79 -23.56
CA GLU A 240 10.97 1.03 -24.94
C GLU A 240 11.77 -0.17 -25.49
N GLU A 241 12.68 -0.73 -24.70
CA GLU A 241 13.35 -1.98 -25.01
C GLU A 241 12.49 -3.21 -24.71
N LYS A 242 12.76 -4.33 -25.38
CA LYS A 242 11.99 -5.57 -25.18
C LYS A 242 12.44 -6.40 -23.96
N THR A 243 13.33 -5.87 -23.11
CA THR A 243 13.92 -6.60 -21.99
C THR A 243 13.84 -5.80 -20.70
N VAL A 244 13.41 -6.45 -19.62
CA VAL A 244 13.46 -5.92 -18.26
C VAL A 244 14.16 -6.93 -17.36
N LYS A 245 15.19 -6.47 -16.63
CA LYS A 245 15.94 -7.30 -15.67
C LYS A 245 15.60 -6.88 -14.25
N ILE A 246 15.10 -7.80 -13.43
CA ILE A 246 14.63 -7.54 -12.06
C ILE A 246 15.49 -8.35 -11.09
N ARG A 247 15.97 -7.69 -10.04
CA ARG A 247 16.83 -8.29 -9.03
C ARG A 247 16.56 -7.68 -7.66
N LYS A 248 16.97 -8.39 -6.61
CA LYS A 248 17.01 -7.82 -5.26
C LYS A 248 17.91 -6.59 -5.25
N SER A 249 17.40 -5.50 -4.70
CA SER A 249 18.19 -4.28 -4.52
C SER A 249 19.19 -4.47 -3.39
N LYS A 250 20.34 -3.80 -3.51
CA LYS A 250 21.35 -3.75 -2.43
C LYS A 250 20.85 -2.97 -1.21
N TYR A 251 19.82 -2.15 -1.39
CA TYR A 251 19.33 -1.22 -0.38
C TYR A 251 17.95 -1.69 0.09
N GLY A 252 17.87 -2.28 1.28
CA GLY A 252 16.61 -2.62 1.92
C GLY A 252 15.79 -1.40 2.33
N ALA A 253 14.51 -1.62 2.64
CA ALA A 253 13.67 -0.63 3.32
C ALA A 253 13.83 -0.81 4.83
N LEU A 254 14.19 0.27 5.53
CA LEU A 254 14.40 0.26 6.97
C LEU A 254 13.13 0.73 7.67
N PHE A 255 12.42 -0.17 8.35
CA PHE A 255 11.21 0.15 9.11
C PHE A 255 11.52 0.31 10.60
N VAL A 256 11.05 1.41 11.19
CA VAL A 256 11.13 1.64 12.63
C VAL A 256 10.08 0.80 13.36
N LYS A 257 10.52 0.08 14.40
CA LYS A 257 9.71 -0.75 15.29
C LYS A 257 9.70 -0.19 16.69
N LEU A 258 8.52 0.17 17.19
CA LEU A 258 8.32 0.88 18.46
C LEU A 258 7.99 -0.06 19.63
N SER A 259 7.64 -1.31 19.34
CA SER A 259 7.43 -2.34 20.36
C SER A 259 7.76 -3.72 19.80
N GLU A 260 8.10 -4.67 20.68
CA GLU A 260 8.08 -6.09 20.33
C GLU A 260 6.62 -6.54 20.31
N GLY A 261 6.02 -6.58 19.12
CA GLY A 261 4.70 -7.17 18.96
C GLY A 261 4.67 -8.61 19.48
N VAL A 262 3.56 -9.01 20.09
CA VAL A 262 3.34 -10.39 20.59
C VAL A 262 3.29 -11.42 19.44
N PHE A 263 3.12 -10.95 18.20
CA PHE A 263 3.05 -11.77 16.99
C PHE A 263 4.08 -11.32 15.96
N THR A 264 4.55 -12.26 15.14
CA THR A 264 5.32 -11.93 13.92
C THR A 264 4.47 -11.04 13.00
N PRO A 265 5.05 -10.04 12.30
CA PRO A 265 4.31 -9.13 11.42
C PRO A 265 3.41 -9.84 10.40
N LEU A 266 3.81 -11.01 9.88
CA LEU A 266 2.98 -11.80 8.97
C LEU A 266 1.75 -12.38 9.67
N LYS A 267 1.91 -12.99 10.84
CA LYS A 267 0.80 -13.57 11.61
C LYS A 267 -0.22 -12.51 11.99
N GLU A 268 0.23 -11.31 12.40
CA GLU A 268 -0.67 -10.20 12.67
C GLU A 268 -1.44 -9.79 11.41
N LYS A 269 -0.77 -9.69 10.24
CA LYS A 269 -1.46 -9.35 8.98
C LYS A 269 -2.41 -10.42 8.48
N LEU A 270 -2.02 -11.69 8.54
CA LEU A 270 -2.87 -12.80 8.13
C LEU A 270 -4.05 -12.92 9.09
N TYR A 271 -3.81 -12.80 10.40
CA TYR A 271 -4.85 -12.76 11.41
C TYR A 271 -5.79 -11.57 11.21
N MET A 272 -5.29 -10.37 10.88
CA MET A 272 -6.13 -9.19 10.63
C MET A 272 -6.91 -9.31 9.32
N LYS A 273 -6.35 -9.88 8.24
CA LYS A 273 -7.09 -10.16 7.00
C LYS A 273 -8.14 -11.25 7.21
N VAL A 274 -7.81 -12.34 7.90
CA VAL A 274 -8.74 -13.41 8.27
C VAL A 274 -9.84 -12.87 9.16
N ARG A 275 -9.51 -12.06 10.18
CA ARG A 275 -10.49 -11.42 11.05
C ARG A 275 -11.37 -10.42 10.30
N GLN A 276 -10.83 -9.65 9.34
CA GLN A 276 -11.65 -8.79 8.47
C GLN A 276 -12.63 -9.63 7.64
N TRP A 277 -12.18 -10.77 7.15
CA TRP A 277 -13.02 -11.71 6.40
C TRP A 277 -14.08 -12.33 7.32
N GLU A 278 -13.70 -12.88 8.48
CA GLU A 278 -14.59 -13.43 9.51
C GLU A 278 -15.57 -12.40 10.07
N GLU A 279 -15.15 -11.15 10.28
CA GLU A 279 -16.02 -10.08 10.76
C GLU A 279 -17.07 -9.72 9.70
N LYS A 280 -16.69 -9.67 8.41
CA LYS A 280 -17.64 -9.54 7.30
C LYS A 280 -18.51 -10.80 7.13
N GLU A 281 -17.96 -12.00 7.36
CA GLU A 281 -18.65 -13.29 7.30
C GLU A 281 -19.71 -13.42 8.42
N SER A 282 -19.41 -12.90 9.61
CA SER A 282 -20.27 -12.91 10.80
C SER A 282 -21.46 -11.96 10.70
N LEU A 283 -21.49 -11.08 9.69
CA LEU A 283 -22.60 -10.15 9.49
C LEU A 283 -23.89 -10.89 9.09
N PRO A 284 -25.06 -10.48 9.60
CA PRO A 284 -26.33 -10.96 9.10
C PRO A 284 -26.46 -10.72 7.59
N PRO A 285 -27.17 -11.59 6.84
CA PRO A 285 -27.28 -11.48 5.38
C PRO A 285 -27.73 -10.11 4.88
N SER A 286 -28.66 -9.46 5.60
CA SER A 286 -29.13 -8.11 5.28
C SER A 286 -28.05 -7.04 5.45
N ALA A 287 -27.17 -7.19 6.43
CA ALA A 287 -26.04 -6.28 6.64
C ALA A 287 -24.95 -6.49 5.58
N LYS A 288 -24.67 -7.74 5.19
CA LYS A 288 -23.77 -8.04 4.05
C LYS A 288 -24.27 -7.41 2.76
N LEU A 289 -25.56 -7.57 2.45
CA LEU A 289 -26.16 -7.02 1.24
C LEU A 289 -26.13 -5.49 1.22
N VAL A 290 -26.49 -4.84 2.34
CA VAL A 290 -26.43 -3.37 2.46
C VAL A 290 -24.99 -2.86 2.31
N LEU A 291 -24.02 -3.53 2.95
CA LEU A 291 -22.61 -3.18 2.82
C LEU A 291 -22.16 -3.29 1.37
N LYS A 292 -22.51 -4.39 0.69
CA LYS A 292 -22.15 -4.61 -0.72
C LYS A 292 -22.81 -3.59 -1.64
N VAL A 293 -24.08 -3.24 -1.44
CA VAL A 293 -24.72 -2.17 -2.23
C VAL A 293 -24.01 -0.83 -2.05
N LEU A 294 -23.59 -0.49 -0.83
CA LEU A 294 -22.78 0.70 -0.59
C LEU A 294 -21.37 0.61 -1.22
N GLU A 295 -20.77 -0.60 -1.30
CA GLU A 295 -19.47 -0.83 -1.97
C GLU A 295 -19.56 -0.57 -3.47
N TYR A 296 -20.66 -0.97 -4.10
CA TYR A 296 -20.84 -0.88 -5.55
C TYR A 296 -21.45 0.45 -6.02
N GLU A 297 -22.42 0.99 -5.29
CA GLU A 297 -23.20 2.17 -5.71
C GLU A 297 -22.71 3.46 -5.05
N GLY A 298 -21.79 3.37 -4.08
CA GLY A 298 -21.23 4.51 -3.38
C GLY A 298 -22.13 5.06 -2.26
N PRO A 299 -21.92 6.33 -1.84
CA PRO A 299 -22.67 6.94 -0.75
C PRO A 299 -24.16 7.08 -1.06
N MET A 300 -25.01 6.54 -0.19
CA MET A 300 -26.46 6.54 -0.40
C MET A 300 -27.24 6.87 0.87
N THR A 301 -28.44 7.40 0.71
CA THR A 301 -29.42 7.54 1.79
C THR A 301 -30.05 6.20 2.14
N GLN A 302 -30.60 6.07 3.35
CA GLN A 302 -31.34 4.86 3.75
C GLN A 302 -32.48 4.50 2.79
N LYS A 303 -33.12 5.50 2.15
CA LYS A 303 -34.21 5.29 1.20
C LYS A 303 -33.68 4.63 -0.08
N GLU A 304 -32.62 5.16 -0.65
CA GLU A 304 -31.99 4.63 -1.87
C GLU A 304 -31.43 3.22 -1.64
N ILE A 305 -30.82 2.98 -0.47
CA ILE A 305 -30.36 1.63 -0.08
C ILE A 305 -31.54 0.65 -0.04
N ALA A 306 -32.69 1.06 0.50
CA ALA A 306 -33.88 0.19 0.53
C ALA A 306 -34.42 -0.10 -0.87
N GLU A 307 -34.39 0.88 -1.77
CA GLU A 307 -34.80 0.71 -3.17
C GLU A 307 -33.85 -0.21 -3.95
N LYS A 308 -32.53 -0.05 -3.77
CA LYS A 308 -31.51 -0.89 -4.42
C LYS A 308 -31.44 -2.32 -3.87
N THR A 309 -31.56 -2.48 -2.56
CA THR A 309 -31.49 -3.79 -1.91
C THR A 309 -32.82 -4.56 -1.96
N LEU A 310 -33.93 -3.89 -2.30
CA LEU A 310 -35.29 -4.39 -2.19
C LEU A 310 -35.67 -4.87 -0.77
N LEU A 311 -34.90 -4.46 0.24
CA LEU A 311 -35.16 -4.81 1.64
C LEU A 311 -36.18 -3.84 2.25
N PRO A 312 -37.02 -4.31 3.19
CA PRO A 312 -37.87 -3.41 3.98
C PRO A 312 -37.03 -2.34 4.69
N ARG A 313 -37.52 -1.09 4.73
CA ARG A 313 -36.82 0.04 5.37
C ARG A 313 -36.38 -0.24 6.81
N ARG A 314 -37.17 -1.03 7.56
CA ARG A 314 -36.83 -1.48 8.93
C ARG A 314 -35.60 -2.38 8.96
N THR A 315 -35.44 -3.25 7.97
CA THR A 315 -34.34 -4.20 7.83
C THR A 315 -33.08 -3.45 7.43
N VAL A 316 -33.18 -2.51 6.48
CA VAL A 316 -32.07 -1.63 6.12
C VAL A 316 -31.61 -0.80 7.31
N ARG A 317 -32.54 -0.23 8.09
CA ARG A 317 -32.19 0.51 9.31
C ARG A 317 -31.40 -0.35 10.30
N ASN A 318 -31.82 -1.60 10.50
CA ASN A 318 -31.14 -2.51 11.42
C ASN A 318 -29.74 -2.91 10.89
N ALA A 319 -29.65 -3.19 9.59
CA ALA A 319 -28.38 -3.45 8.91
C ALA A 319 -27.42 -2.27 9.06
N LEU A 320 -27.87 -1.04 8.77
CA LEU A 320 -27.07 0.17 8.95
C LEU A 320 -26.63 0.38 10.40
N LYS A 321 -27.49 0.06 11.39
CA LYS A 321 -27.12 0.13 12.82
C LYS A 321 -25.98 -0.84 13.14
N ILE A 322 -26.07 -2.09 12.68
CA ILE A 322 -25.03 -3.11 12.88
C ILE A 322 -23.72 -2.68 12.21
N LEU A 323 -23.79 -2.18 10.98
CA LEU A 323 -22.63 -1.73 10.22
C LEU A 323 -21.97 -0.49 10.85
N LEU A 324 -22.75 0.44 11.40
CA LEU A 324 -22.22 1.58 12.17
C LEU A 324 -21.55 1.14 13.47
N GLN A 325 -22.15 0.19 14.21
CA GLN A 325 -21.59 -0.34 15.45
C GLN A 325 -20.27 -1.10 15.23
N LYS A 326 -20.16 -1.82 14.11
CA LYS A 326 -18.92 -2.47 13.66
C LYS A 326 -17.96 -1.51 12.95
N GLU A 327 -18.30 -0.22 12.89
CA GLU A 327 -17.53 0.82 12.22
C GLU A 327 -17.17 0.52 10.75
N LEU A 328 -18.01 -0.23 10.02
CA LEU A 328 -17.78 -0.55 8.61
C LEU A 328 -18.30 0.55 7.67
N ILE A 329 -19.25 1.35 8.15
CA ILE A 329 -19.80 2.50 7.45
C ILE A 329 -19.80 3.72 8.37
N VAL A 330 -19.92 4.90 7.78
CA VAL A 330 -20.03 6.17 8.51
C VAL A 330 -21.29 6.90 8.03
N LYS A 331 -21.94 7.61 8.95
CA LYS A 331 -23.14 8.41 8.68
C LYS A 331 -22.75 9.89 8.62
N ARG A 332 -23.03 10.57 7.51
CA ARG A 332 -22.88 12.02 7.35
C ARG A 332 -24.22 12.67 7.04
N THR A 333 -24.39 13.90 7.53
CA THR A 333 -25.56 14.72 7.23
C THR A 333 -25.27 15.57 6.01
N THR A 334 -26.19 15.64 5.05
CA THR A 334 -26.02 16.48 3.85
C THR A 334 -26.05 17.96 4.16
N LEU A 335 -25.17 18.74 3.52
CA LEU A 335 -25.14 20.21 3.63
C LEU A 335 -26.41 20.87 3.05
N ARG A 336 -27.11 20.19 2.13
CA ARG A 336 -28.33 20.69 1.47
C ARG A 336 -29.62 20.46 2.27
N ASP A 337 -29.67 19.43 3.11
CA ASP A 337 -30.78 19.18 4.06
C ASP A 337 -30.23 18.45 5.29
N ALA A 338 -30.30 19.12 6.44
CA ALA A 338 -29.81 18.60 7.72
C ALA A 338 -30.61 17.38 8.24
N ARG A 339 -31.73 17.02 7.59
CA ARG A 339 -32.56 15.86 7.94
C ARG A 339 -32.21 14.63 7.12
N LEU A 340 -31.43 14.77 6.05
CA LEU A 340 -31.00 13.66 5.22
C LEU A 340 -29.62 13.16 5.66
N SER A 341 -29.56 11.86 5.91
CA SER A 341 -28.34 11.16 6.29
C SER A 341 -27.89 10.24 5.17
N ILE A 342 -26.67 10.43 4.72
CA ILE A 342 -25.98 9.58 3.74
C ILE A 342 -25.03 8.65 4.49
N TYR A 343 -25.04 7.39 4.10
CA TYR A 343 -24.16 6.35 4.60
C TYR A 343 -23.11 6.06 3.54
N HIS A 344 -21.84 6.00 3.94
CA HIS A 344 -20.73 5.65 3.07
C HIS A 344 -19.84 4.64 3.76
N ILE A 345 -19.04 3.92 2.99
CA ILE A 345 -18.08 2.97 3.53
C ILE A 345 -16.93 3.71 4.17
N LYS A 346 -16.52 3.25 5.34
CA LYS A 346 -15.36 3.79 6.02
C LYS A 346 -14.12 3.50 5.17
N GLY A 347 -13.47 4.55 4.65
CA GLY A 347 -12.28 4.45 3.79
C GLY A 347 -12.51 4.68 2.29
N PHE A 348 -13.77 4.77 1.84
CA PHE A 348 -14.13 5.22 0.48
C PHE A 348 -14.57 6.68 0.55
N ASP A 349 -13.61 7.59 0.56
CA ASP A 349 -13.77 9.03 0.28
C ASP A 349 -12.35 9.60 0.14
N GLU A 350 -11.80 9.55 -1.07
CA GLU A 350 -11.03 10.64 -1.71
C GLU A 350 -11.03 10.41 -3.23
N GLU A 351 -12.14 10.78 -3.88
CA GLU A 351 -12.08 11.45 -5.19
C GLU A 351 -12.36 12.94 -4.99
#